data_AF-A0A9P5VBB7-F1
#
_entry.id   AF-A0A9P5VBB7-F1
#
_cell.length_a   1.000
_cell.length_b   1.000
_cell.length_c   1.000
_cell.angle_alpha   90.00
_cell.angle_beta   90.00
_cell.angle_gamma   90.00
#
_symmetry.space_group_name_H-M   'P 1'
#
loop_
_entity.id
_entity.type
_entity.pdbx_description
1 polymer ?
#
loop_
_entity_poly.entity_id
_entity_poly.type
_entity_poly.pdbx_seq_one_letter_code
_entity_poly.pdbx_strand_id
1 'polypeptide(L)'
;MSEEPQSFSNVADELEYYKNLARKNEDELLETRAMLEDFQLSSRELEEELEKEIDSTERRYNEIRIRNEAMKQEVEDWKEKYHQAVKDSNANINQLSRQLEVLKQQTAEFIKTRRELEQENDHLERTERAATWSMQEITTKYDAAVERVAILENEVSTKASLSEEVQRLKDELRDANVELEIMKANQKAGLDRSNNNLSSYSGSTSSLVEGQSPRPAIGSNYEAMPSLRARLANNSALQRSASRLASSGSPTAKAAAGVATGPAPGHNPVQVVQDMVGRVKSLEARLVSCRSLVTPLLQPPPSYSTTPSTGRNSWQGSQTSTSTTGSDSTRLGSPSATSPSSLLTSPKVSRRTSLLLQQHLQQHREQREQQKLREQQRVMAMAESAIAT
;
A
#
# COMPACT_ATOMS: atom_id res chain seq x y z
N MET A 1 97.25 49.04 -34.33
CA MET A 1 98.49 48.54 -34.95
C MET A 1 98.99 49.66 -35.84
N SER A 2 100.07 50.33 -35.43
CA SER A 2 100.68 51.41 -36.19
C SER A 2 101.75 50.76 -37.07
N GLU A 3 101.50 50.61 -38.37
CA GLU A 3 102.52 50.13 -39.31
C GLU A 3 103.61 51.20 -39.46
N GLU A 4 104.87 50.79 -39.27
CA GLU A 4 106.06 51.62 -39.48
C GLU A 4 106.21 52.00 -40.96
N PRO A 5 106.79 53.18 -41.28
CA PRO A 5 106.93 53.63 -42.66
C PRO A 5 107.88 52.71 -43.43
N GLN A 6 107.34 51.98 -44.42
CA GLN A 6 108.11 51.18 -45.37
C GLN A 6 109.04 52.08 -46.20
N SER A 7 110.35 51.84 -46.17
CA SER A 7 111.33 52.57 -47.01
C SER A 7 111.54 51.86 -48.36
N PHE A 8 111.34 52.58 -49.46
CA PHE A 8 111.46 52.01 -50.82
C PHE A 8 112.75 52.48 -51.51
N SER A 9 113.41 51.57 -52.23
CA SER A 9 114.64 51.86 -52.99
C SER A 9 114.38 52.30 -54.44
N ASN A 10 113.17 52.07 -54.95
CA ASN A 10 112.76 52.38 -56.32
C ASN A 10 111.29 52.84 -56.36
N VAL A 11 110.99 53.87 -57.16
CA VAL A 11 109.63 54.46 -57.26
C VAL A 11 108.60 53.45 -57.77
N ALA A 12 109.02 52.49 -58.62
CA ALA A 12 108.15 51.44 -59.12
C ALA A 12 107.68 50.47 -58.01
N ASP A 13 108.56 50.13 -57.07
CA ASP A 13 108.28 49.19 -55.98
C ASP A 13 107.36 49.85 -54.92
N GLU A 14 107.52 51.15 -54.70
CA GLU A 14 106.62 51.96 -53.88
C GLU A 14 105.19 52.01 -54.46
N LEU A 15 105.07 52.27 -55.77
CA LEU A 15 103.78 52.27 -56.46
C LEU A 15 103.11 50.89 -56.44
N GLU A 16 103.88 49.81 -56.59
CA GLU A 16 103.35 48.44 -56.52
C GLU A 16 102.89 48.07 -55.10
N TYR A 17 103.64 48.47 -54.06
CA TYR A 17 103.22 48.29 -52.68
C TYR A 17 101.90 49.00 -52.37
N TYR A 18 101.78 50.30 -52.68
CA TYR A 18 100.54 51.04 -52.41
C TYR A 18 99.37 50.54 -53.26
N LYS A 19 99.62 50.07 -54.49
CA LYS A 19 98.60 49.43 -55.33
C LYS A 19 98.11 48.11 -54.72
N ASN A 20 99.01 47.28 -54.19
CA ASN A 20 98.64 46.04 -53.52
C ASN A 20 97.98 46.29 -52.17
N LEU A 21 98.39 47.32 -51.42
CA LEU A 21 97.73 47.75 -50.19
C LEU A 21 96.32 48.27 -50.46
N ALA A 22 96.12 49.07 -51.51
CA ALA A 22 94.80 49.54 -51.92
C ALA A 22 93.88 48.36 -52.31
N ARG A 23 94.40 47.37 -53.05
CA ARG A 23 93.65 46.14 -53.37
C ARG A 23 93.29 45.34 -52.13
N LYS A 24 94.24 45.10 -51.21
CA LYS A 24 93.95 44.39 -49.94
C LYS A 24 92.88 45.11 -49.12
N ASN A 25 92.99 46.42 -48.97
CA ASN A 25 91.98 47.22 -48.28
C ASN A 25 90.62 47.17 -48.98
N GLU A 26 90.59 47.14 -50.31
CA GLU A 26 89.37 46.97 -51.09
C GLU A 26 88.75 45.58 -50.87
N ASP A 27 89.57 44.52 -50.89
CA ASP A 27 89.15 43.15 -50.62
C ASP A 27 88.60 43.01 -49.19
N GLU A 28 89.31 43.53 -48.17
CA GLU A 28 88.85 43.54 -46.77
C GLU A 28 87.55 44.35 -46.60
N LEU A 29 87.41 45.46 -47.30
CA LEU A 29 86.20 46.27 -47.29
C LEU A 29 85.02 45.54 -47.98
N LEU A 30 85.28 44.78 -49.05
CA LEU A 30 84.26 43.94 -49.68
C LEU A 30 83.87 42.76 -48.76
N GLU A 31 84.83 42.11 -48.12
CA GLU A 31 84.58 41.02 -47.19
C GLU A 31 83.77 41.49 -45.97
N THR A 32 84.14 42.60 -45.36
CA THR A 32 83.39 43.19 -44.24
C THR A 32 82.00 43.66 -44.63
N ARG A 33 81.80 44.16 -45.86
CA ARG A 33 80.47 44.46 -46.40
C ARG A 33 79.61 43.20 -46.56
N ALA A 34 80.17 42.14 -47.13
CA ALA A 34 79.48 40.86 -47.28
C ALA A 34 79.10 40.27 -45.91
N MET A 35 80.04 40.26 -44.94
CA MET A 35 79.76 39.83 -43.57
C MET A 35 78.67 40.65 -42.89
N LEU A 36 78.63 41.97 -43.12
CA LEU A 36 77.58 42.83 -42.59
C LEU A 36 76.22 42.51 -43.20
N GLU A 37 76.16 42.25 -44.51
CA GLU A 37 74.93 41.85 -45.20
C GLU A 37 74.41 40.51 -44.67
N ASP A 38 75.28 39.52 -44.53
CA ASP A 38 74.95 38.21 -43.94
C ASP A 38 74.43 38.35 -42.50
N PHE A 39 75.06 39.21 -41.69
CA PHE A 39 74.60 39.48 -40.33
C PHE A 39 73.23 40.16 -40.31
N GLN A 40 72.99 41.12 -41.20
CA GLN A 40 71.70 41.79 -41.32
C GLN A 40 70.60 40.83 -41.77
N LEU A 41 70.90 39.94 -42.72
CA LEU A 41 69.98 38.91 -43.18
C LEU A 41 69.66 37.95 -42.02
N SER A 42 70.68 37.45 -41.32
CA SER A 42 70.49 36.55 -40.18
C SER A 42 69.71 37.18 -39.03
N SER A 43 69.94 38.48 -38.74
CA SER A 43 69.15 39.21 -37.74
C SER A 43 67.68 39.30 -38.15
N ARG A 44 67.40 39.61 -39.41
CA ARG A 44 66.03 39.66 -39.93
C ARG A 44 65.34 38.29 -39.87
N GLU A 45 66.02 37.22 -40.28
CA GLU A 45 65.46 35.86 -40.21
C GLU A 45 65.13 35.44 -38.77
N LEU A 46 66.01 35.79 -37.81
CA LEU A 46 65.77 35.54 -36.39
C LEU A 46 64.58 36.35 -35.85
N GLU A 47 64.49 37.64 -36.21
CA GLU A 47 63.34 38.49 -35.86
C GLU A 47 62.03 37.88 -36.39
N GLU A 48 62.00 37.42 -37.64
CA GLU A 48 60.83 36.76 -38.22
C GLU A 48 60.48 35.44 -37.50
N GLU A 49 61.46 34.66 -37.04
CA GLU A 49 61.20 33.44 -36.27
C GLU A 49 60.64 33.75 -34.88
N LEU A 50 61.17 34.78 -34.20
CA LEU A 50 60.66 35.25 -32.92
C LEU A 50 59.23 35.79 -33.05
N GLU A 51 58.92 36.55 -34.10
CA GLU A 51 57.57 37.02 -34.38
C GLU A 51 56.60 35.84 -34.59
N LYS A 52 57.01 34.81 -35.34
CA LYS A 52 56.21 33.58 -35.52
C LYS A 52 55.97 32.84 -34.20
N GLU A 53 56.96 32.78 -33.32
CA GLU A 53 56.83 32.15 -32.00
C GLU A 53 55.87 32.95 -31.10
N ILE A 54 56.00 34.28 -31.06
CA ILE A 54 55.08 35.17 -30.33
C ILE A 54 53.65 34.94 -30.83
N ASP A 55 53.43 35.01 -32.14
CA ASP A 55 52.13 34.76 -32.75
C ASP A 55 51.53 33.41 -32.38
N SER A 56 52.34 32.35 -32.42
CA SER A 56 51.94 30.99 -32.07
C SER A 56 51.54 30.89 -30.59
N THR A 57 52.34 31.48 -29.70
CA THR A 57 52.08 31.46 -28.26
C THR A 57 50.87 32.30 -27.87
N GLU A 58 50.65 33.45 -28.51
CA GLU A 58 49.46 34.28 -28.32
C GLU A 58 48.17 33.57 -28.78
N ARG A 59 48.21 32.91 -29.95
CA ARG A 59 47.08 32.09 -30.42
C ARG A 59 46.75 30.98 -29.43
N ARG A 60 47.76 30.23 -28.99
CA ARG A 60 47.58 29.16 -28.00
C ARG A 60 47.05 29.69 -26.66
N TYR A 61 47.55 30.83 -26.20
CA TYR A 61 47.06 31.48 -24.99
C TYR A 61 45.59 31.86 -25.13
N ASN A 62 45.20 32.48 -26.24
CA ASN A 62 43.82 32.88 -26.48
C ASN A 62 42.88 31.65 -26.58
N GLU A 63 43.29 30.58 -27.25
CA GLU A 63 42.54 29.33 -27.31
C GLU A 63 42.33 28.72 -25.92
N ILE A 64 43.38 28.65 -25.10
CA ILE A 64 43.29 28.16 -23.72
C ILE A 64 42.36 29.05 -22.89
N ARG A 65 42.46 30.38 -23.06
CA ARG A 65 41.60 31.35 -22.37
C ARG A 65 40.12 31.15 -22.72
N ILE A 66 39.79 31.04 -24.00
CA ILE A 66 38.41 30.79 -24.46
C ILE A 66 37.90 29.46 -23.92
N ARG A 67 38.71 28.40 -23.98
CA ARG A 67 38.33 27.08 -23.43
C ARG A 67 38.13 27.14 -21.92
N ASN A 68 38.97 27.88 -21.20
CA ASN A 68 38.82 28.06 -19.75
C ASN A 68 37.52 28.78 -19.41
N GLU A 69 37.15 29.81 -20.17
CA GLU A 69 35.89 30.52 -19.97
C GLU A 69 34.67 29.65 -20.31
N ALA A 70 34.73 28.88 -21.39
CA ALA A 70 33.69 27.91 -21.74
C ALA A 70 33.50 26.87 -20.62
N MET A 71 34.60 26.30 -20.10
CA MET A 71 34.53 25.35 -18.98
C MET A 71 33.97 25.98 -17.70
N LYS A 72 34.28 27.25 -17.41
CA LYS A 72 33.67 27.96 -16.27
C LYS A 72 32.17 28.12 -16.45
N GLN A 73 31.73 28.52 -17.64
CA GLN A 73 30.30 28.64 -17.94
C GLN A 73 29.59 27.29 -17.79
N GLU A 74 30.16 26.21 -18.33
CA GLU A 74 29.60 24.86 -18.17
C GLU A 74 29.48 24.47 -16.69
N VAL A 75 30.48 24.79 -15.87
CA VAL A 75 30.43 24.54 -14.42
C VAL A 75 29.29 25.31 -13.75
N GLU A 76 29.11 26.59 -14.08
CA GLU A 76 28.00 27.39 -13.54
C GLU A 76 26.62 26.87 -14.01
N ASP A 77 26.49 26.51 -15.30
CA ASP A 77 25.28 25.90 -15.84
C ASP A 77 24.93 24.58 -15.12
N TRP A 78 25.93 23.75 -14.83
CA TRP A 78 25.73 22.51 -14.10
C TRP A 78 25.38 22.74 -12.63
N LYS A 79 25.97 23.75 -11.98
CA LYS A 79 25.57 24.16 -10.62
C LYS A 79 24.13 24.64 -10.58
N GLU A 80 23.71 25.47 -11.54
CA GLU A 80 22.34 25.96 -11.62
C GLU A 80 21.35 24.80 -11.83
N LYS A 81 21.64 23.90 -12.79
CA LYS A 81 20.84 22.69 -13.03
C LYS A 81 20.75 21.81 -11.79
N TYR A 82 21.87 21.63 -11.07
CA TYR A 82 21.89 20.86 -9.83
C TYR A 82 21.03 21.52 -8.75
N HIS A 83 21.19 22.81 -8.52
CA HIS A 83 20.39 23.54 -7.52
C HIS A 83 18.90 23.51 -7.86
N GLN A 84 18.55 23.67 -9.13
CA GLN A 84 17.17 23.57 -9.60
C GLN A 84 16.61 22.15 -9.38
N ALA A 85 17.37 21.10 -9.74
CA ALA A 85 16.97 19.72 -9.51
C ALA A 85 16.78 19.38 -8.02
N VAL A 86 17.66 19.88 -7.15
CA VAL A 86 17.54 19.71 -5.69
C VAL A 86 16.30 20.43 -5.16
N LYS A 87 16.05 21.67 -5.62
CA LYS A 87 14.87 22.45 -5.25
C LYS A 87 13.58 21.74 -5.65
N ASP A 88 13.51 21.24 -6.88
CA ASP A 88 12.32 20.54 -7.39
C ASP A 88 12.11 19.19 -6.68
N SER A 89 13.19 18.46 -6.41
CA SER A 89 13.14 17.23 -5.61
C SER A 89 12.61 17.50 -4.19
N ASN A 90 13.13 18.54 -3.52
CA ASN A 90 12.66 18.93 -2.19
C ASN A 90 11.20 19.37 -2.18
N ALA A 91 10.76 20.11 -3.20
CA ALA A 91 9.36 20.50 -3.36
C ALA A 91 8.46 19.25 -3.51
N ASN A 92 8.87 18.29 -4.33
CA ASN A 92 8.14 17.03 -4.53
C ASN A 92 8.12 16.19 -3.24
N ILE A 93 9.24 16.05 -2.54
CA ILE A 93 9.32 15.35 -1.25
C ILE A 93 8.36 15.98 -0.23
N ASN A 94 8.33 17.31 -0.14
CA ASN A 94 7.42 18.03 0.77
C ASN A 94 5.95 17.81 0.39
N GLN A 95 5.63 17.86 -0.91
CA GLN A 95 4.29 17.60 -1.41
C GLN A 95 3.83 16.17 -1.08
N LEU A 96 4.66 15.16 -1.39
CA LEU A 96 4.37 13.76 -1.09
C LEU A 96 4.26 13.51 0.42
N SER A 97 5.12 14.15 1.22
CA SER A 97 5.05 14.04 2.69
C SER A 97 3.74 14.61 3.23
N ARG A 98 3.27 15.74 2.69
CA ARG A 98 1.96 16.32 3.05
C ARG A 98 0.80 15.40 2.64
N GLN A 99 0.85 14.83 1.43
CA GLN A 99 -0.17 13.89 0.97
C GLN A 99 -0.21 12.62 1.84
N LEU A 100 0.95 12.08 2.22
CA LEU A 100 1.04 10.95 3.15
C LEU A 100 0.42 11.27 4.50
N GLU A 101 0.66 12.47 5.05
CA GLU A 101 0.08 12.87 6.32
C GLU A 101 -1.45 13.00 6.24
N VAL A 102 -1.97 13.58 5.16
CA VAL A 102 -3.42 13.65 4.91
C VAL A 102 -4.03 12.26 4.82
N LEU A 103 -3.41 11.32 4.09
CA LEU A 103 -3.92 9.94 3.99
C LEU A 103 -3.89 9.21 5.35
N LYS A 104 -2.86 9.44 6.16
CA LYS A 104 -2.80 8.89 7.53
C LYS A 104 -3.92 9.45 8.39
N GLN A 105 -4.16 10.76 8.34
CA GLN A 105 -5.23 11.41 9.07
C GLN A 105 -6.60 10.85 8.65
N GLN A 106 -6.87 10.78 7.34
CA GLN A 106 -8.11 10.18 6.81
C GLN A 106 -8.29 8.74 7.25
N THR A 107 -7.21 7.94 7.25
CA THR A 107 -7.27 6.55 7.73
C THR A 107 -7.64 6.48 9.20
N ALA A 108 -7.06 7.35 10.05
CA ALA A 108 -7.40 7.43 11.46
C ALA A 108 -8.85 7.86 11.68
N GLU A 109 -9.35 8.82 10.90
CA GLU A 109 -10.74 9.27 10.91
C GLU A 109 -11.71 8.16 10.48
N PHE A 110 -11.38 7.38 9.45
CA PHE A 110 -12.20 6.23 9.04
C PHE A 110 -12.23 5.13 10.09
N ILE A 111 -11.11 4.84 10.75
CA ILE A 111 -11.07 3.86 11.85
C ILE A 111 -11.95 4.33 13.00
N LYS A 112 -11.86 5.62 13.37
CA LYS A 112 -12.71 6.21 14.42
C LYS A 112 -14.18 6.13 14.06
N THR A 113 -14.55 6.58 12.86
CA THR A 113 -15.94 6.57 12.36
C THR A 113 -16.49 5.15 12.30
N ARG A 114 -15.69 4.18 11.86
CA ARG A 114 -16.10 2.76 11.84
C ARG A 114 -16.44 2.26 13.24
N ARG A 115 -15.59 2.57 14.22
CA ARG A 115 -15.81 2.18 15.62
C ARG A 115 -17.04 2.88 16.22
N GLU A 116 -17.32 4.12 15.83
CA GLU A 116 -18.53 4.85 16.26
C GLU A 116 -19.79 4.20 15.67
N LEU A 117 -19.78 3.86 14.38
CA LEU A 117 -20.87 3.14 13.72
C LEU A 117 -21.10 1.75 14.32
N GLU A 118 -20.03 1.00 14.65
CA GLU A 118 -20.13 -0.29 15.34
C GLU A 118 -20.82 -0.13 16.71
N GLN A 119 -20.47 0.90 17.48
CA GLN A 119 -21.10 1.19 18.78
C GLN A 119 -22.56 1.62 18.66
N GLU A 120 -22.89 2.46 17.67
CA GLU A 120 -24.26 2.88 17.42
C GLU A 120 -25.13 1.71 16.96
N ASN A 121 -24.59 0.83 16.11
CA ASN A 121 -25.29 -0.39 15.71
C ASN A 121 -25.57 -1.31 16.91
N ASP A 122 -24.57 -1.54 17.78
CA ASP A 122 -24.77 -2.29 19.03
C ASP A 122 -25.85 -1.65 19.92
N HIS A 123 -25.93 -0.32 19.97
CA HIS A 123 -26.96 0.40 20.70
C HIS A 123 -28.34 0.18 20.06
N LEU A 124 -28.45 0.32 18.74
CA LEU A 124 -29.67 0.08 17.99
C LEU A 124 -30.20 -1.34 18.20
N GLU A 125 -29.35 -2.37 18.08
CA GLU A 125 -29.75 -3.75 18.35
C GLU A 125 -30.25 -3.95 19.80
N ARG A 126 -29.63 -3.29 20.80
CA ARG A 126 -30.14 -3.36 22.18
C ARG A 126 -31.52 -2.72 22.30
N THR A 127 -31.74 -1.57 21.67
CA THR A 127 -33.05 -0.90 21.67
C THR A 127 -34.12 -1.72 20.95
N GLU A 128 -33.74 -2.38 19.84
CA GLU A 128 -34.62 -3.25 19.06
C GLU A 128 -35.01 -4.49 19.86
N ARG A 129 -34.08 -5.15 20.54
CA ARG A 129 -34.40 -6.26 21.47
C ARG A 129 -35.35 -5.83 22.59
N ALA A 130 -35.12 -4.66 23.20
CA ALA A 130 -35.98 -4.15 24.26
C ALA A 130 -37.40 -3.81 23.76
N ALA A 131 -37.50 -3.19 22.58
CA ALA A 131 -38.78 -2.89 21.94
C ALA A 131 -39.54 -4.16 21.57
N THR A 132 -38.87 -5.16 20.98
CA THR A 132 -39.46 -6.46 20.63
C THR A 132 -39.96 -7.19 21.87
N TRP A 133 -39.20 -7.18 22.97
CA TRP A 133 -39.65 -7.77 24.24
C TRP A 133 -40.89 -7.06 24.80
N SER A 134 -40.89 -5.72 24.81
CA SER A 134 -42.05 -4.94 25.25
C SER A 134 -43.29 -5.20 24.38
N MET A 135 -43.11 -5.33 23.06
CA MET A 135 -44.17 -5.69 22.12
C MET A 135 -44.74 -7.09 22.42
N GLN A 136 -43.87 -8.07 22.67
CA GLN A 136 -44.29 -9.42 23.06
C GLN A 136 -45.06 -9.40 24.37
N GLU A 137 -44.59 -8.66 25.38
CA GLU A 137 -45.29 -8.53 26.66
C GLU A 137 -46.70 -7.94 26.50
N ILE A 138 -46.86 -6.90 25.67
CA ILE A 138 -48.17 -6.31 25.36
C ILE A 138 -49.06 -7.32 24.63
N THR A 139 -48.50 -8.08 23.67
CA THR A 139 -49.24 -9.11 22.93
C THR A 139 -49.75 -10.19 23.87
N THR A 140 -48.90 -10.72 24.75
CA THR A 140 -49.32 -11.73 25.76
C THR A 140 -50.37 -11.18 26.72
N LYS A 141 -50.26 -9.92 27.16
CA LYS A 141 -51.29 -9.28 28.00
C LYS A 141 -52.62 -9.13 27.25
N TYR A 142 -52.55 -8.78 25.97
CA TYR A 142 -53.71 -8.66 25.10
C TYR A 142 -54.39 -10.03 24.90
N ASP A 143 -53.64 -11.08 24.58
CA ASP A 143 -54.16 -12.43 24.41
C ASP A 143 -54.84 -12.93 25.70
N ALA A 144 -54.21 -12.73 26.86
CA ALA A 144 -54.80 -13.07 28.16
C ALA A 144 -56.05 -12.22 28.49
N ALA A 145 -56.19 -11.02 27.94
CA ALA A 145 -57.41 -10.22 28.07
C ALA A 145 -58.51 -10.77 27.16
N VAL A 146 -58.18 -11.16 25.93
CA VAL A 146 -59.10 -11.82 24.99
C VAL A 146 -59.62 -13.14 25.56
N GLU A 147 -58.75 -13.98 26.13
CA GLU A 147 -59.16 -15.23 26.79
C GLU A 147 -60.14 -14.99 27.94
N ARG A 148 -59.89 -13.98 28.78
CA ARG A 148 -60.82 -13.60 29.86
C ARG A 148 -62.17 -13.14 29.31
N VAL A 149 -62.18 -12.33 28.26
CA VAL A 149 -63.43 -11.88 27.62
C VAL A 149 -64.21 -13.09 27.09
N ALA A 150 -63.56 -14.03 26.41
CA ALA A 150 -64.21 -15.23 25.89
C ALA A 150 -64.82 -16.11 27.01
N ILE A 151 -64.13 -16.26 28.14
CA ILE A 151 -64.66 -16.98 29.32
C ILE A 151 -65.90 -16.27 29.86
N LEU A 152 -65.83 -14.95 30.04
CA LEU A 152 -66.96 -14.15 30.54
C LEU A 152 -68.16 -14.19 29.60
N GLU A 153 -67.94 -14.15 28.29
CA GLU A 153 -69.01 -14.30 27.29
C GLU A 153 -69.71 -15.66 27.41
N ASN A 154 -68.95 -16.74 27.64
CA ASN A 154 -69.51 -18.07 27.88
C ASN A 154 -70.25 -18.17 29.22
N GLU A 155 -69.74 -17.56 30.30
CA GLU A 155 -70.44 -17.47 31.59
C GLU A 155 -71.77 -16.71 31.47
N VAL A 156 -71.79 -15.61 30.71
CA VAL A 156 -73.02 -14.86 30.41
C VAL A 156 -74.00 -15.70 29.60
N SER A 157 -73.51 -16.43 28.60
CA SER A 157 -74.32 -17.34 27.77
C SER A 157 -74.96 -18.47 28.59
N THR A 158 -74.18 -19.16 29.42
CA THR A 158 -74.67 -20.22 30.31
C THR A 158 -75.68 -19.70 31.33
N LYS A 159 -75.45 -18.50 31.89
CA LYS A 159 -76.41 -17.83 32.76
C LYS A 159 -77.73 -17.53 32.04
N ALA A 160 -77.68 -17.07 30.79
CA ALA A 160 -78.87 -16.82 29.98
C ALA A 160 -79.66 -18.11 29.72
N SER A 161 -78.99 -19.20 29.36
CA SER A 161 -79.60 -20.52 29.16
C SER A 161 -80.26 -21.06 30.44
N LEU A 162 -79.58 -20.97 31.59
CA LEU A 162 -80.16 -21.36 32.89
C LEU A 162 -81.36 -20.48 33.25
N SER A 163 -81.32 -19.19 32.93
CA SER A 163 -82.45 -18.30 33.16
C SER A 163 -83.67 -18.68 32.31
N GLU A 164 -83.47 -19.08 31.05
CA GLU A 164 -84.54 -19.63 30.20
C GLU A 164 -85.11 -20.94 30.75
N GLU A 165 -84.26 -21.86 31.19
CA GLU A 165 -84.70 -23.13 31.79
C GLU A 165 -85.50 -22.91 33.08
N VAL A 166 -85.02 -22.04 33.96
CA VAL A 166 -85.75 -21.63 35.17
C VAL A 166 -87.10 -21.02 34.80
N GLN A 167 -87.16 -20.20 33.75
CA GLN A 167 -88.41 -19.62 33.29
C GLN A 167 -89.37 -20.67 32.75
N ARG A 168 -88.87 -21.62 31.96
CA ARG A 168 -89.65 -22.74 31.43
C ARG A 168 -90.19 -23.64 32.55
N LEU A 169 -89.36 -24.00 33.53
CA LEU A 169 -89.81 -24.76 34.70
C LEU A 169 -90.85 -24.01 35.53
N LYS A 170 -90.74 -22.67 35.63
CA LYS A 170 -91.80 -21.85 36.26
C LYS A 170 -93.10 -21.85 35.46
N ASP A 171 -93.02 -21.93 34.13
CA ASP A 171 -94.20 -22.04 33.26
C ASP A 171 -94.84 -23.43 33.42
N GLU A 172 -94.03 -24.51 33.36
CA GLU A 172 -94.50 -25.89 33.60
C GLU A 172 -95.08 -26.10 35.01
N LEU A 173 -94.47 -25.49 36.05
CA LEU A 173 -95.02 -25.51 37.41
C LEU A 173 -96.35 -24.76 37.50
N ARG A 174 -96.49 -23.66 36.75
CA ARG A 174 -97.77 -22.94 36.66
C ARG A 174 -98.82 -23.80 35.97
N ASP A 175 -98.48 -24.43 34.86
CA ASP A 175 -99.39 -25.31 34.10
C ASP A 175 -99.82 -26.51 34.94
N ALA A 176 -98.89 -27.18 35.64
CA ALA A 176 -99.20 -28.29 36.55
C ALA A 176 -100.07 -27.85 37.74
N ASN A 177 -99.85 -26.66 38.30
CA ASN A 177 -100.72 -26.11 39.34
C ASN A 177 -102.14 -25.83 38.82
N VAL A 178 -102.27 -25.30 37.61
CA VAL A 178 -103.57 -25.11 36.95
C VAL A 178 -104.25 -26.46 36.71
N GLU A 179 -103.52 -27.48 36.24
CA GLU A 179 -104.04 -28.84 36.08
C GLU A 179 -104.51 -29.43 37.42
N LEU A 180 -103.73 -29.28 38.49
CA LEU A 180 -104.14 -29.69 39.84
C LEU A 180 -105.38 -28.94 40.34
N GLU A 181 -105.51 -27.66 40.03
CA GLU A 181 -106.68 -26.86 40.38
C GLU A 181 -107.93 -27.34 39.62
N ILE A 182 -107.80 -27.64 38.33
CA ILE A 182 -108.84 -28.27 37.51
C ILE A 182 -109.19 -29.67 38.03
N MET A 183 -108.20 -30.50 38.38
CA MET A 183 -108.45 -31.83 38.97
C MET A 183 -109.16 -31.74 40.31
N LYS A 184 -108.80 -30.77 41.17
CA LYS A 184 -109.52 -30.51 42.43
C LYS A 184 -110.94 -30.02 42.18
N ALA A 185 -111.15 -29.14 41.20
CA ALA A 185 -112.48 -28.70 40.78
C ALA A 185 -113.30 -29.88 40.22
N ASN A 186 -112.70 -30.76 39.42
CA ASN A 186 -113.32 -31.95 38.86
C ASN A 186 -113.57 -33.05 39.91
N GLN A 187 -112.71 -33.23 40.92
CA GLN A 187 -112.97 -34.11 42.07
C GLN A 187 -114.08 -33.55 42.95
N LYS A 188 -114.15 -32.22 43.11
CA LYS A 188 -115.24 -31.54 43.82
C LYS A 188 -116.56 -31.61 43.05
N ALA A 189 -116.53 -31.67 41.72
CA ALA A 189 -117.68 -31.93 40.85
C ALA A 189 -118.01 -33.45 40.70
N GLY A 190 -117.04 -34.34 40.91
CA GLY A 190 -117.16 -35.80 40.85
C GLY A 190 -117.54 -36.45 42.17
N LEU A 191 -117.53 -35.72 43.29
CA LEU A 191 -117.95 -36.23 44.60
C LEU A 191 -119.48 -36.49 44.72
N ASP A 192 -120.27 -36.18 43.67
CA ASP A 192 -121.69 -36.57 43.53
C ASP A 192 -121.92 -37.80 42.62
N ARG A 193 -120.87 -38.50 42.16
CA ARG A 193 -121.02 -39.72 41.34
C ARG A 193 -120.05 -40.84 41.76
N SER A 194 -120.45 -41.57 42.80
CA SER A 194 -120.11 -42.97 43.15
C SER A 194 -118.72 -43.54 42.84
N ASN A 195 -117.97 -43.75 43.92
CA ASN A 195 -117.52 -45.03 44.49
C ASN A 195 -117.09 -46.23 43.59
N ASN A 196 -115.94 -46.81 44.01
CA ASN A 196 -115.47 -48.21 43.98
C ASN A 196 -114.55 -48.78 42.85
N ASN A 197 -113.36 -49.20 43.32
CA ASN A 197 -112.70 -50.53 43.17
C ASN A 197 -111.74 -50.90 42.00
N LEU A 198 -110.50 -51.26 42.39
CA LEU A 198 -109.83 -52.59 42.22
C LEU A 198 -108.54 -52.74 41.35
N SER A 199 -107.47 -53.15 42.07
CA SER A 199 -106.36 -54.12 41.83
C SER A 199 -105.31 -54.09 40.69
N SER A 200 -104.06 -54.30 41.13
CA SER A 200 -103.07 -55.37 40.78
C SER A 200 -102.69 -55.65 39.32
N TYR A 201 -101.38 -55.58 39.01
CA TYR A 201 -100.66 -56.65 38.28
C TYR A 201 -99.12 -56.50 38.37
N SER A 202 -98.45 -57.65 38.36
CA SER A 202 -97.00 -57.93 38.44
C SER A 202 -96.43 -58.19 37.04
N GLY A 203 -95.15 -57.94 36.78
CA GLY A 203 -94.55 -58.32 35.50
C GLY A 203 -93.02 -58.26 35.47
N SER A 204 -92.38 -59.36 35.85
CA SER A 204 -90.96 -59.65 35.62
C SER A 204 -90.75 -60.22 34.21
N THR A 205 -89.63 -59.91 33.55
CA THR A 205 -88.97 -60.83 32.60
C THR A 205 -87.45 -60.74 32.72
N SER A 206 -86.84 -61.93 32.75
CA SER A 206 -85.43 -62.28 32.87
C SER A 206 -84.81 -62.62 31.50
N SER A 207 -83.48 -62.48 31.37
CA SER A 207 -82.50 -63.45 30.79
C SER A 207 -81.33 -62.72 30.06
N LEU A 208 -80.08 -62.85 30.54
CA LEU A 208 -78.98 -63.77 30.10
C LEU A 208 -78.37 -63.33 28.73
N VAL A 209 -77.06 -63.27 28.43
CA VAL A 209 -75.88 -63.96 28.97
C VAL A 209 -74.56 -63.42 28.33
N GLU A 210 -73.44 -63.69 29.01
CA GLU A 210 -72.01 -63.76 28.60
C GLU A 210 -71.22 -62.57 27.98
N GLY A 211 -70.05 -62.29 28.60
CA GLY A 211 -68.79 -62.62 27.92
C GLY A 211 -67.71 -61.54 27.72
N GLN A 212 -66.78 -61.45 28.69
CA GLN A 212 -65.34 -61.11 28.55
C GLN A 212 -64.87 -59.64 28.48
N SER A 213 -64.23 -59.23 29.58
CA SER A 213 -63.12 -58.26 29.67
C SER A 213 -61.81 -58.94 29.17
N PRO A 214 -60.78 -58.21 28.68
CA PRO A 214 -59.95 -57.37 29.54
C PRO A 214 -59.47 -56.03 28.95
N ARG A 215 -59.21 -55.09 29.86
CA ARG A 215 -58.37 -53.88 29.69
C ARG A 215 -57.00 -54.22 29.10
N PRO A 216 -56.30 -53.29 28.41
CA PRO A 216 -55.31 -52.52 29.17
C PRO A 216 -55.11 -51.05 28.72
N ALA A 217 -54.25 -50.38 29.50
CA ALA A 217 -53.82 -49.00 29.42
C ALA A 217 -53.04 -48.64 28.16
N ILE A 218 -53.18 -47.40 27.70
CA ILE A 218 -52.30 -46.80 26.69
C ILE A 218 -51.32 -45.89 27.42
N GLY A 219 -50.10 -46.38 27.57
CA GLY A 219 -48.91 -45.61 27.92
C GLY A 219 -48.13 -45.26 26.66
N SER A 220 -47.64 -44.01 26.65
CA SER A 220 -46.36 -43.52 26.13
C SER A 220 -45.47 -44.52 25.37
N ASN A 221 -45.01 -44.12 24.18
CA ASN A 221 -43.65 -44.41 23.71
C ASN A 221 -43.19 -43.35 22.66
N TYR A 222 -41.99 -42.84 22.90
CA TYR A 222 -40.92 -42.36 22.00
C TYR A 222 -40.70 -43.34 20.80
N GLU A 223 -40.04 -43.08 19.66
CA GLU A 223 -39.31 -41.98 19.03
C GLU A 223 -39.04 -42.39 17.54
N ALA A 224 -38.80 -41.41 16.67
CA ALA A 224 -37.89 -41.41 15.50
C ALA A 224 -38.27 -41.92 14.06
N MET A 225 -38.17 -40.95 13.12
CA MET A 225 -37.71 -40.99 11.69
C MET A 225 -38.71 -41.28 10.55
N PRO A 226 -38.41 -40.98 9.25
CA PRO A 226 -38.06 -39.70 8.60
C PRO A 226 -38.84 -39.41 7.27
N SER A 227 -38.78 -38.17 6.79
CA SER A 227 -38.93 -37.65 5.40
C SER A 227 -39.94 -38.26 4.39
N LEU A 228 -40.91 -37.46 3.93
CA LEU A 228 -41.28 -37.24 2.50
C LEU A 228 -42.52 -36.35 2.38
N ARG A 229 -42.36 -35.08 1.96
CA ARG A 229 -42.98 -34.60 0.72
C ARG A 229 -42.39 -33.27 0.29
N ALA A 230 -41.83 -33.33 -0.91
CA ALA A 230 -41.29 -32.22 -1.65
C ALA A 230 -42.39 -31.26 -2.15
N ARG A 231 -41.99 -29.99 -2.22
CA ARG A 231 -42.24 -29.04 -3.31
C ARG A 231 -43.69 -28.66 -3.62
N LEU A 232 -44.06 -27.46 -3.17
CA LEU A 232 -44.66 -26.42 -4.01
C LEU A 232 -44.04 -25.09 -3.62
N ALA A 233 -43.08 -24.66 -4.44
CA ALA A 233 -42.38 -23.40 -4.37
C ALA A 233 -43.31 -22.27 -4.83
N ASN A 234 -43.34 -21.17 -4.07
CA ASN A 234 -43.98 -19.94 -4.48
C ASN A 234 -42.90 -18.97 -5.00
N ASN A 235 -43.00 -18.66 -6.29
CA ASN A 235 -42.56 -17.47 -7.02
C ASN A 235 -41.20 -16.83 -6.70
N SER A 236 -40.24 -17.04 -7.60
CA SER A 236 -39.64 -15.93 -8.36
C SER A 236 -38.79 -16.39 -9.56
N ALA A 237 -39.03 -15.71 -10.68
CA ALA A 237 -38.12 -15.43 -11.80
C ALA A 237 -37.97 -16.42 -12.97
N LEU A 238 -37.98 -15.77 -14.17
CA LEU A 238 -37.61 -16.19 -15.53
C LEU A 238 -38.80 -16.75 -16.35
N GLN A 239 -39.13 -16.32 -17.58
CA GLN A 239 -38.43 -15.53 -18.60
C GLN A 239 -39.40 -15.20 -19.76
N ARG A 240 -39.12 -14.10 -20.49
CA ARG A 240 -39.31 -13.87 -21.94
C ARG A 240 -40.73 -13.78 -22.53
N SER A 241 -40.97 -12.62 -23.15
CA SER A 241 -41.69 -12.54 -24.44
C SER A 241 -40.84 -11.67 -25.38
N ALA A 242 -40.55 -12.21 -26.56
CA ALA A 242 -39.84 -11.52 -27.62
C ALA A 242 -40.80 -10.62 -28.41
N SER A 243 -40.35 -9.42 -28.77
CA SER A 243 -40.76 -8.80 -30.03
C SER A 243 -39.59 -8.01 -30.60
N ARG A 244 -39.35 -8.25 -31.89
CA ARG A 244 -38.35 -7.60 -32.74
C ARG A 244 -38.84 -6.20 -33.08
N LEU A 245 -37.91 -5.24 -33.23
CA LEU A 245 -37.89 -4.25 -34.32
C LEU A 245 -36.52 -3.55 -34.32
N ALA A 246 -36.10 -3.16 -35.52
CA ALA A 246 -34.75 -2.75 -35.89
C ALA A 246 -34.55 -1.23 -35.89
N SER A 247 -33.32 -0.77 -35.65
CA SER A 247 -32.65 0.38 -36.31
C SER A 247 -31.26 0.59 -35.67
N SER A 248 -30.17 0.32 -36.38
CA SER A 248 -29.30 1.29 -37.08
C SER A 248 -28.28 2.01 -36.16
N GLY A 249 -26.99 1.87 -36.48
CA GLY A 249 -25.91 2.75 -35.99
C GLY A 249 -24.63 2.03 -35.55
N SER A 250 -23.58 2.08 -36.37
CA SER A 250 -22.21 1.61 -36.09
C SER A 250 -21.39 2.67 -35.30
N PRO A 251 -20.13 2.36 -34.87
CA PRO A 251 -19.52 2.90 -33.65
C PRO A 251 -18.48 4.01 -33.86
N THR A 252 -18.27 4.84 -32.84
CA THR A 252 -17.03 5.62 -32.67
C THR A 252 -16.61 5.71 -31.20
N ALA A 253 -15.56 4.95 -30.88
CA ALA A 253 -14.32 5.31 -30.19
C ALA A 253 -14.30 6.11 -28.86
N LYS A 254 -13.41 5.58 -27.99
CA LYS A 254 -12.62 6.18 -26.89
C LYS A 254 -13.20 6.09 -25.47
N ALA A 255 -12.70 5.05 -24.80
CA ALA A 255 -12.75 4.80 -23.38
C ALA A 255 -12.07 5.91 -22.56
N ALA A 256 -12.79 6.35 -21.53
CA ALA A 256 -12.24 6.99 -20.35
C ALA A 256 -12.93 6.38 -19.12
N ALA A 257 -12.15 6.25 -18.04
CA ALA A 257 -12.52 5.92 -16.67
C ALA A 257 -12.81 4.45 -16.32
N GLY A 258 -12.25 4.04 -15.17
CA GLY A 258 -12.54 2.74 -14.54
C GLY A 258 -11.67 2.42 -13.33
N VAL A 259 -11.79 3.20 -12.27
CA VAL A 259 -11.42 2.81 -10.89
C VAL A 259 -12.51 1.88 -10.33
N ALA A 260 -12.06 0.90 -9.54
CA ALA A 260 -12.79 0.03 -8.58
C ALA A 260 -13.67 -1.11 -9.14
N THR A 261 -13.45 -2.33 -8.64
CA THR A 261 -14.34 -3.00 -7.66
C THR A 261 -13.73 -4.33 -7.18
N GLY A 262 -13.90 -4.63 -5.89
CA GLY A 262 -13.63 -5.95 -5.29
C GLY A 262 -14.53 -7.06 -5.87
N PRO A 263 -14.31 -8.33 -5.48
CA PRO A 263 -14.79 -9.47 -6.24
C PRO A 263 -16.30 -9.67 -6.06
N ALA A 264 -17.04 -9.59 -7.16
CA ALA A 264 -18.41 -10.11 -7.25
C ALA A 264 -18.40 -11.65 -7.32
N PRO A 265 -19.42 -12.34 -6.76
CA PRO A 265 -19.45 -13.79 -6.65
C PRO A 265 -19.65 -14.41 -8.04
N GLY A 266 -18.68 -15.22 -8.49
CA GLY A 266 -18.77 -15.95 -9.76
C GLY A 266 -17.47 -16.07 -10.59
N HIS A 267 -16.35 -15.50 -10.15
CA HIS A 267 -15.11 -15.55 -10.94
C HIS A 267 -14.40 -16.91 -10.83
N ASN A 268 -14.06 -17.49 -11.99
CA ASN A 268 -13.30 -18.73 -12.10
C ASN A 268 -11.89 -18.53 -11.49
N PRO A 269 -11.48 -19.34 -10.50
CA PRO A 269 -10.19 -19.18 -9.80
C PRO A 269 -8.99 -19.18 -10.75
N VAL A 270 -9.08 -19.88 -11.89
CA VAL A 270 -8.03 -19.91 -12.90
C VAL A 270 -7.85 -18.54 -13.58
N GLN A 271 -8.94 -17.81 -13.81
CA GLN A 271 -8.88 -16.47 -14.42
C GLN A 271 -8.25 -15.44 -13.48
N VAL A 272 -8.53 -15.53 -12.17
CA VAL A 272 -7.91 -14.65 -11.17
C VAL A 272 -6.40 -14.85 -11.12
N VAL A 273 -5.93 -16.10 -11.18
CA VAL A 273 -4.50 -16.42 -11.23
C VAL A 273 -3.87 -15.95 -12.54
N GLN A 274 -4.55 -16.13 -13.68
CA GLN A 274 -4.12 -15.64 -14.99
C GLN A 274 -3.92 -14.11 -14.98
N ASP A 275 -4.86 -13.37 -14.39
CA ASP A 275 -4.82 -11.91 -14.29
C ASP A 275 -3.77 -11.42 -13.29
N MET A 276 -3.52 -12.17 -12.20
CA MET A 276 -2.42 -11.87 -11.29
C MET A 276 -1.05 -12.10 -11.96
N VAL A 277 -0.88 -13.21 -12.70
CA VAL A 277 0.36 -13.49 -13.44
C VAL A 277 0.58 -12.46 -14.55
N GLY A 278 -0.47 -12.03 -15.25
CA GLY A 278 -0.40 -10.95 -16.24
C GLY A 278 0.06 -9.62 -15.62
N ARG A 279 -0.49 -9.27 -14.44
CA ARG A 279 -0.07 -8.08 -13.69
C ARG A 279 1.37 -8.17 -13.18
N VAL A 280 1.82 -9.35 -12.72
CA VAL A 280 3.21 -9.58 -12.30
C VAL A 280 4.17 -9.43 -13.47
N LYS A 281 3.86 -10.00 -14.65
CA LYS A 281 4.68 -9.82 -15.86
C LYS A 281 4.79 -8.36 -16.30
N SER A 282 3.69 -7.60 -16.22
CA SER A 282 3.70 -6.16 -16.49
C SER A 282 4.51 -5.36 -15.46
N LEU A 283 4.52 -5.80 -14.20
CA LEU A 283 5.32 -5.20 -13.15
C LEU A 283 6.81 -5.48 -13.34
N GLU A 284 7.17 -6.71 -13.71
CA GLU A 284 8.55 -7.10 -14.03
C GLU A 284 9.10 -6.34 -15.24
N ALA A 285 8.32 -6.20 -16.32
CA ALA A 285 8.74 -5.42 -17.49
C ALA A 285 9.01 -3.95 -17.13
N ARG A 286 8.18 -3.35 -16.28
CA ARG A 286 8.38 -1.98 -15.79
C ARG A 286 9.58 -1.87 -14.84
N LEU A 287 9.79 -2.85 -13.97
CA LEU A 287 10.97 -2.92 -13.08
C LEU A 287 12.28 -3.06 -13.87
N VAL A 288 12.28 -3.85 -14.95
CA VAL A 288 13.42 -3.98 -15.86
C VAL A 288 13.70 -2.66 -16.59
N SER A 289 12.66 -1.96 -17.05
CA SER A 289 12.80 -0.63 -17.66
C SER A 289 13.35 0.41 -16.68
N CYS A 290 12.86 0.43 -15.44
CA CYS A 290 13.40 1.30 -14.38
C CYS A 290 14.86 0.97 -14.06
N ARG A 291 15.23 -0.32 -14.01
CA ARG A 291 16.64 -0.71 -13.83
C ARG A 291 17.51 -0.23 -14.99
N SER A 292 17.06 -0.35 -16.23
CA SER A 292 17.81 0.15 -17.40
C SER A 292 18.05 1.66 -17.35
N LEU A 293 17.13 2.44 -16.78
CA LEU A 293 17.24 3.90 -16.67
C LEU A 293 18.05 4.35 -15.44
N VAL A 294 18.00 3.58 -14.35
CA VAL A 294 18.65 3.92 -13.07
C VAL A 294 20.08 3.39 -12.96
N THR A 295 20.39 2.27 -13.63
CA THR A 295 21.73 1.64 -13.56
C THR A 295 22.87 2.53 -14.11
N PRO A 296 22.68 3.32 -15.19
CA PRO A 296 23.70 4.26 -15.66
C PRO A 296 23.94 5.46 -14.72
N LEU A 297 22.96 5.79 -13.87
CA LEU A 297 23.02 6.94 -12.94
C LEU A 297 23.65 6.60 -11.58
N LEU A 298 23.85 5.30 -11.31
CA LEU A 298 24.48 4.80 -10.08
C LEU A 298 25.95 4.38 -10.27
N GLN A 299 26.47 4.43 -11.50
CA GLN A 299 27.89 4.20 -11.75
C GLN A 299 28.69 5.48 -11.45
N PRO A 300 29.70 5.45 -10.57
CA PRO A 300 30.64 6.55 -10.46
C PRO A 300 31.45 6.68 -11.77
N PRO A 301 31.83 7.91 -12.18
CA PRO A 301 32.63 8.12 -13.39
C PRO A 301 33.98 7.39 -13.29
N PRO A 302 34.57 6.96 -14.43
CA PRO A 302 35.85 6.28 -14.42
C PRO A 302 36.94 7.20 -13.86
N SER A 303 37.47 6.86 -12.68
CA SER A 303 38.61 7.54 -12.09
C SER A 303 39.85 7.32 -12.95
N TYR A 304 40.28 8.34 -13.69
CA TYR A 304 41.65 8.38 -14.20
C TYR A 304 42.60 8.55 -13.02
N SER A 305 43.43 7.53 -12.80
CA SER A 305 44.48 7.52 -11.79
C SER A 305 45.60 8.49 -12.20
N THR A 306 46.01 9.37 -11.29
CA THR A 306 47.37 9.89 -11.26
C THR A 306 47.75 10.17 -9.81
N THR A 307 48.56 9.28 -9.24
CA THR A 307 49.32 9.58 -8.02
C THR A 307 50.53 10.45 -8.40
N PRO A 308 51.05 11.24 -7.45
CA PRO A 308 52.36 10.85 -6.95
C PRO A 308 52.46 10.88 -5.41
N SER A 309 53.37 10.05 -4.93
CA SER A 309 53.79 9.86 -3.55
C SER A 309 54.40 11.11 -2.92
N THR A 310 54.04 11.45 -1.68
CA THR A 310 54.98 12.05 -0.71
C THR A 310 54.44 11.97 0.73
N GLY A 311 55.32 11.66 1.70
CA GLY A 311 55.31 12.38 2.98
C GLY A 311 54.64 11.75 4.20
N ARG A 312 55.28 10.72 4.77
CA ARG A 312 55.65 10.58 6.20
C ARG A 312 54.73 11.22 7.27
N ASN A 313 54.07 10.34 8.04
CA ASN A 313 53.37 10.64 9.29
C ASN A 313 54.31 11.14 10.41
N SER A 314 53.81 12.11 11.18
CA SER A 314 54.19 12.44 12.56
C SER A 314 52.89 12.75 13.32
N TRP A 315 52.94 12.67 14.66
CA TRP A 315 51.90 12.96 15.67
C TRP A 315 51.23 11.76 16.33
N GLN A 316 51.99 11.20 17.28
CA GLN A 316 51.66 11.01 18.70
C GLN A 316 50.18 10.85 19.11
N GLY A 317 49.90 9.69 19.71
CA GLY A 317 48.72 9.45 20.55
C GLY A 317 49.01 8.32 21.55
N SER A 318 49.06 8.70 22.82
CA SER A 318 49.53 7.96 23.99
C SER A 318 48.89 6.58 24.22
N GLN A 319 49.70 5.63 24.68
CA GLN A 319 49.25 4.40 25.31
C GLN A 319 49.02 4.65 26.81
N THR A 320 47.85 4.24 27.32
CA THR A 320 47.70 3.84 28.73
C THR A 320 46.87 2.58 28.81
N SER A 321 47.51 1.56 29.35
CA SER A 321 47.03 0.23 29.71
C SER A 321 45.89 0.29 30.73
N THR A 322 44.97 -0.68 30.70
CA THR A 322 44.64 -1.55 31.86
C THR A 322 43.61 -2.62 31.49
N SER A 323 43.90 -3.82 31.96
CA SER A 323 43.08 -5.03 31.92
C SER A 323 42.44 -5.27 33.29
N THR A 324 41.46 -6.20 33.33
CA THR A 324 40.99 -7.01 34.49
C THR A 324 40.21 -6.25 35.59
N THR A 325 39.14 -6.72 36.26
CA THR A 325 38.48 -8.02 36.51
C THR A 325 37.18 -7.76 37.33
N GLY A 326 36.19 -8.65 37.26
CA GLY A 326 35.50 -9.24 38.43
C GLY A 326 34.40 -8.47 39.22
N SER A 327 33.21 -9.09 39.23
CA SER A 327 32.31 -9.39 40.38
C SER A 327 31.56 -8.30 41.18
N ASP A 328 30.22 -8.44 41.11
CA ASP A 328 29.24 -8.67 42.22
C ASP A 328 28.61 -7.51 43.05
N SER A 329 27.26 -7.56 43.09
CA SER A 329 26.22 -7.12 44.03
C SER A 329 26.33 -5.84 44.90
N THR A 330 25.33 -4.93 44.79
CA THR A 330 24.20 -4.72 45.76
C THR A 330 23.50 -3.34 45.65
N ARG A 331 22.14 -3.41 45.67
CA ARG A 331 21.11 -2.55 46.33
C ARG A 331 21.04 -0.99 46.21
N LEU A 332 19.84 -0.59 45.74
CA LEU A 332 18.82 0.36 46.30
C LEU A 332 19.08 1.89 46.38
N GLY A 333 18.17 2.66 45.79
CA GLY A 333 17.82 4.03 46.21
C GLY A 333 17.35 5.00 45.10
N SER A 334 16.03 5.17 44.95
CA SER A 334 15.37 6.36 44.33
C SER A 334 15.03 7.38 45.44
N PRO A 335 14.56 8.65 45.23
CA PRO A 335 13.93 9.26 44.03
C PRO A 335 14.19 10.79 43.74
N SER A 336 13.63 11.28 42.62
CA SER A 336 13.13 12.67 42.33
C SER A 336 14.12 13.87 42.33
N ALA A 337 14.01 14.96 41.57
CA ALA A 337 13.26 15.39 40.38
C ALA A 337 13.82 16.80 40.02
N THR A 338 14.05 17.12 38.74
CA THR A 338 13.79 18.43 38.09
C THR A 338 14.18 18.39 36.60
N SER A 339 13.41 19.14 35.81
CA SER A 339 13.09 18.98 34.38
C SER A 339 14.13 19.52 33.37
N PRO A 340 13.94 19.27 32.05
CA PRO A 340 15.01 18.92 31.11
C PRO A 340 15.42 20.04 30.15
N SER A 341 16.64 19.91 29.61
CA SER A 341 17.07 20.61 28.40
C SER A 341 17.07 19.66 27.21
N SER A 342 16.48 20.14 26.13
CA SER A 342 16.25 19.49 24.84
C SER A 342 17.53 18.96 24.17
N LEU A 343 17.59 17.66 23.90
CA LEU A 343 18.47 17.09 22.89
C LEU A 343 17.69 16.14 21.99
N LEU A 344 17.68 16.50 20.71
CA LEU A 344 17.10 15.76 19.59
C LEU A 344 17.67 14.34 19.55
N THR A 345 16.82 13.35 19.80
CA THR A 345 17.15 11.94 19.58
C THR A 345 16.91 11.58 18.12
N SER A 346 17.94 11.07 17.46
CA SER A 346 17.88 10.55 16.10
C SER A 346 16.88 9.38 16.01
N PRO A 347 16.13 9.24 14.91
CA PRO A 347 15.16 8.15 14.77
C PRO A 347 15.91 6.81 14.71
N LYS A 348 15.57 5.90 15.63
CA LYS A 348 16.07 4.52 15.65
C LYS A 348 15.70 3.84 14.33
N VAL A 349 16.68 3.73 13.44
CA VAL A 349 16.62 2.88 12.25
C VAL A 349 16.35 1.45 12.72
N SER A 350 15.21 0.90 12.29
CA SER A 350 14.75 -0.45 12.65
C SER A 350 15.85 -1.48 12.36
N ARG A 351 16.11 -2.41 13.28
CA ARG A 351 17.17 -3.46 13.14
C ARG A 351 17.11 -4.20 11.79
N ARG A 352 15.94 -4.24 11.16
CA ARG A 352 15.70 -4.90 9.86
C ARG A 352 16.30 -4.14 8.66
N THR A 353 16.34 -2.81 8.68
CA THR A 353 17.00 -2.00 7.62
C THR A 353 18.51 -2.01 7.77
N SER A 354 19.03 -2.12 9.00
CA SER A 354 20.46 -2.30 9.27
C SER A 354 21.02 -3.59 8.68
N LEU A 355 20.28 -4.71 8.78
CA LEU A 355 20.76 -6.02 8.30
C LEU A 355 20.85 -6.08 6.78
N LEU A 356 19.88 -5.47 6.09
CA LEU A 356 19.81 -5.46 4.62
C LEU A 356 20.91 -4.58 4.01
N LEU A 357 21.19 -3.43 4.65
CA LEU A 357 22.31 -2.57 4.28
C LEU A 357 23.66 -3.26 4.52
N GLN A 358 23.79 -3.99 5.63
CA GLN A 358 24.99 -4.76 5.94
C GLN A 358 25.24 -5.89 4.93
N GLN A 359 24.18 -6.61 4.52
CA GLN A 359 24.27 -7.62 3.48
C GLN A 359 24.70 -7.03 2.12
N HIS A 360 24.16 -5.86 1.76
CA HIS A 360 24.52 -5.20 0.51
C HIS A 360 25.98 -4.73 0.49
N LEU A 361 26.47 -4.20 1.61
CA LEU A 361 27.88 -3.80 1.77
C LEU A 361 28.82 -5.01 1.73
N GLN A 362 28.40 -6.15 2.31
CA GLN A 362 29.16 -7.41 2.25
C GLN A 362 29.30 -7.89 0.80
N GLN A 363 28.19 -7.94 0.05
CA GLN A 363 28.19 -8.33 -1.36
C GLN A 363 29.08 -7.41 -2.22
N HIS A 364 29.06 -6.11 -1.94
CA HIS A 364 29.89 -5.15 -2.67
C HIS A 364 31.39 -5.31 -2.34
N ARG A 365 31.74 -5.74 -1.12
CA ARG A 365 33.13 -6.09 -0.76
C ARG A 365 33.58 -7.35 -1.49
N GLU A 366 32.74 -8.40 -1.50
CA GLU A 366 33.03 -9.66 -2.20
C GLU A 366 33.20 -9.45 -3.71
N GLN A 367 32.37 -8.61 -4.34
CA GLN A 367 32.51 -8.27 -5.76
C GLN A 367 33.83 -7.54 -6.06
N ARG A 368 34.24 -6.62 -5.18
CA ARG A 368 35.54 -5.94 -5.33
C ARG A 368 36.71 -6.89 -5.20
N GLU A 369 36.64 -7.88 -4.30
CA GLU A 369 37.68 -8.90 -4.16
C GLU A 369 37.73 -9.85 -5.36
N GLN A 370 36.57 -10.27 -5.88
CA GLN A 370 36.52 -11.07 -7.11
C GLN A 370 37.07 -10.32 -8.32
N GLN A 371 36.81 -9.02 -8.42
CA GLN A 371 37.34 -8.19 -9.49
C GLN A 371 38.86 -8.07 -9.40
N LYS A 372 39.41 -7.86 -8.20
CA LYS A 372 40.87 -7.86 -7.97
C LYS A 372 41.49 -9.21 -8.33
N LEU A 373 40.84 -10.32 -7.99
CA LEU A 373 41.34 -11.66 -8.31
C LEU A 373 41.36 -11.91 -9.82
N ARG A 374 40.30 -11.49 -10.54
CA ARG A 374 40.26 -11.57 -12.01
C ARG A 374 41.31 -10.71 -12.68
N GLU A 375 41.55 -9.52 -12.16
CA GLU A 375 42.58 -8.63 -12.67
C GLU A 375 43.97 -9.20 -12.42
N GLN A 376 44.21 -9.78 -11.24
CA GLN A 376 45.46 -10.48 -10.92
C GLN A 376 45.69 -11.70 -11.83
N GLN A 377 44.64 -12.50 -12.10
CA GLN A 377 44.70 -13.60 -13.07
C GLN A 377 44.98 -13.11 -14.49
N ARG A 378 44.39 -11.98 -14.90
CA ARG A 378 44.64 -11.38 -16.22
C ARG A 378 46.09 -10.89 -16.36
N VAL A 379 46.64 -10.27 -15.31
CA VAL A 379 48.03 -9.82 -15.29
C VAL A 379 48.99 -11.03 -15.31
N MET A 380 48.69 -12.10 -14.56
CA MET A 380 49.49 -13.33 -14.64
C MET A 380 49.44 -13.98 -16.02
N ALA A 381 48.25 -14.08 -16.63
CA ALA A 381 48.12 -14.63 -17.99
C ALA A 381 48.87 -13.78 -19.05
N MET A 382 48.89 -12.45 -18.89
CA MET A 382 49.68 -11.56 -19.75
C MET A 382 51.18 -11.73 -19.52
N ALA A 383 51.62 -11.94 -18.27
CA ALA A 383 53.02 -12.22 -17.96
C ALA A 383 53.47 -13.58 -18.51
N GLU A 384 52.64 -14.62 -18.39
CA GLU A 384 52.90 -15.94 -18.97
C GLU A 384 52.97 -15.90 -20.50
N SER A 385 52.09 -15.13 -21.15
CA SER A 385 52.13 -14.92 -22.61
C SER A 385 53.37 -14.17 -23.07
N ALA A 386 53.91 -13.25 -22.27
CA ALA A 386 55.11 -12.48 -22.63
C ALA A 386 56.41 -13.28 -22.45
N ILE A 387 56.39 -14.35 -21.64
CA ILE A 387 57.53 -15.26 -21.44
C ILE A 387 57.56 -16.35 -22.54
N ALA A 388 56.46 -16.56 -23.27
CA ALA A 388 56.34 -17.58 -24.32
C ALA A 388 56.70 -17.08 -25.74
N THR A 389 56.98 -15.78 -25.92
CA THR A 389 57.53 -15.13 -27.13
C THR A 389 58.94 -14.68 -26.87
#